data_AF-A0A534PP05-F1
#
_entry.id   AF-A0A534PP05-F1
#
_cell.length_a   1.000
_cell.length_b   1.000
_cell.length_c   1.000
_cell.angle_alpha   90.00
_cell.angle_beta   90.00
_cell.angle_gamma   90.00
#
_symmetry.space_group_name_H-M   'P 1'
#
loop_
_entity.id
_entity.type
_entity.pdbx_description
1 polymer ?
#
loop_
_entity_poly.entity_id
_entity_poly.type
_entity_poly.pdbx_seq_one_letter_code
_entity_poly.pdbx_strand_id
1 'polypeptide(L)'
;MLPCGIRPSGCFPGRRGAMSGVWKIAMTNLRRWLPVLALAILAGPFACKKQPQAPQPSAAAAPQQKIALVGGPSASTAKIDAAEQQPQPPPTPCVEMAGGREPGLPDLLEQAGRDFEKGRYEDALECAREASRLDGTSVAAHHFRGAALAELGHIEEARTAYARALAIDPDDPEVLRSAADLHVRRLGARDDLELALQYVHRALPRATKGKDKGLLRELYLLQAMALDDLGRPADALAAANRSLEYEPRDREARREKGVALFELCHFDQARVELLKLAAEEPDAWAEHYLGLIAERAQDDVAAAAHFARAQKLDPEAFRSTASSPSSLFQKVVQEEVDKLPSDIKQGLARARFAIEDLPAVNDLVATDPPLSPGILGLFRPPPENGSSESRPTILLYRRNLARAAHSEDELRREVRDTLMHEVGHLNGEDDEQLRDRGL
;
A
#
# COMPACT_ATOMS: atom_id res chain seq x y z
N MET A 1 -45.16 54.53 -4.66
CA MET A 1 -43.78 54.49 -4.11
C MET A 1 -42.79 54.77 -5.24
N LEU A 2 -41.57 55.21 -4.92
CA LEU A 2 -40.67 55.90 -5.87
C LEU A 2 -39.86 54.95 -6.78
N PRO A 3 -39.51 55.37 -8.02
CA PRO A 3 -38.70 54.58 -8.96
C PRO A 3 -37.33 55.20 -9.32
N CYS A 4 -36.54 54.45 -10.10
CA CYS A 4 -35.61 54.90 -11.16
C CYS A 4 -34.22 55.49 -10.80
N GLY A 5 -33.23 55.16 -11.67
CA GLY A 5 -31.93 55.86 -11.81
C GLY A 5 -30.73 55.29 -11.04
N ILE A 6 -29.46 55.42 -11.47
CA ILE A 6 -28.84 56.02 -12.68
C ILE A 6 -27.51 55.29 -13.03
N ARG A 7 -27.17 55.18 -14.32
CA ARG A 7 -25.82 55.00 -14.95
C ARG A 7 -25.63 56.18 -15.94
N PRO A 8 -24.43 56.57 -16.45
CA PRO A 8 -23.15 55.85 -16.63
C PRO A 8 -22.06 56.42 -15.66
N SER A 9 -20.73 56.54 -15.87
CA SER A 9 -19.75 56.53 -17.00
C SER A 9 -18.35 56.12 -16.50
N GLY A 10 -17.31 55.86 -17.31
CA GLY A 10 -17.18 55.86 -18.77
C GLY A 10 -16.09 56.83 -19.31
N CYS A 11 -15.12 56.28 -20.09
CA CYS A 11 -14.10 56.95 -20.93
C CYS A 11 -12.69 57.28 -20.36
N PHE A 12 -11.68 56.65 -20.98
CA PHE A 12 -10.30 57.13 -21.26
C PHE A 12 -10.33 58.37 -22.24
N PRO A 13 -9.23 59.07 -22.63
CA PRO A 13 -7.80 58.67 -22.59
C PRO A 13 -6.76 59.78 -22.23
N GLY A 14 -5.44 59.46 -22.26
CA GLY A 14 -4.47 60.40 -22.84
C GLY A 14 -2.99 60.49 -22.37
N ARG A 15 -2.11 59.71 -23.01
CA ARG A 15 -0.76 60.10 -23.54
C ARG A 15 0.42 60.57 -22.63
N ARG A 16 1.52 59.81 -22.81
CA ARG A 16 2.94 60.20 -23.06
C ARG A 16 3.93 60.40 -21.88
N GLY A 17 5.12 59.78 -22.06
CA GLY A 17 6.36 59.97 -21.29
C GLY A 17 6.69 58.78 -20.37
N ALA A 18 7.85 58.12 -20.43
CA ALA A 18 8.92 58.18 -21.43
C ALA A 18 9.74 56.86 -21.51
N MET A 19 10.63 56.82 -22.51
CA MET A 19 11.73 55.92 -22.87
C MET A 19 12.60 55.37 -21.69
N SER A 20 13.40 54.29 -21.81
CA SER A 20 13.58 53.21 -22.82
C SER A 20 14.68 52.20 -22.37
N GLY A 21 14.73 50.99 -22.96
CA GLY A 21 15.84 50.02 -22.81
C GLY A 21 15.43 48.75 -22.04
N VAL A 22 15.17 47.55 -22.62
CA VAL A 22 15.85 46.77 -23.69
C VAL A 22 17.20 46.25 -23.17
N TRP A 23 17.45 44.93 -23.06
CA TRP A 23 17.59 43.98 -24.18
C TRP A 23 16.88 42.61 -24.02
N LYS A 24 16.50 42.01 -25.17
CA LYS A 24 16.09 40.61 -25.30
C LYS A 24 16.42 40.10 -26.72
N ILE A 25 17.08 38.94 -26.81
CA ILE A 25 17.15 38.02 -27.98
C ILE A 25 17.79 38.54 -29.28
N ALA A 26 18.72 37.74 -29.81
CA ALA A 26 18.95 37.59 -31.26
C ALA A 26 19.24 36.11 -31.57
N MET A 27 18.78 35.63 -32.73
CA MET A 27 19.07 34.28 -33.27
C MET A 27 19.77 34.41 -34.65
N THR A 28 20.25 33.27 -35.15
CA THR A 28 20.70 32.97 -36.52
C THR A 28 22.04 33.57 -37.01
N ASN A 29 22.93 32.66 -37.44
CA ASN A 29 23.32 32.62 -38.86
C ASN A 29 23.83 31.22 -39.26
N LEU A 30 24.08 31.00 -40.55
CA LEU A 30 24.21 29.67 -41.16
C LEU A 30 25.39 29.58 -42.16
N ARG A 31 25.91 28.35 -42.32
CA ARG A 31 26.48 27.77 -43.57
C ARG A 31 28.00 27.90 -43.83
N ARG A 32 28.51 26.92 -44.59
CA ARG A 32 29.92 26.60 -44.96
C ARG A 32 30.68 25.95 -43.78
N TRP A 33 31.45 24.87 -43.96
CA TRP A 33 32.09 24.32 -45.17
C TRP A 33 31.73 22.84 -45.47
N LEU A 34 32.00 22.41 -46.71
CA LEU A 34 32.10 21.01 -47.16
C LEU A 34 32.96 20.98 -48.43
N PRO A 35 33.77 19.93 -48.66
CA PRO A 35 33.57 19.20 -49.90
C PRO A 35 33.75 17.67 -49.81
N VAL A 36 32.82 16.98 -50.49
CA VAL A 36 33.05 15.84 -51.40
C VAL A 36 33.99 14.70 -50.95
N LEU A 37 33.37 13.56 -50.61
CA LEU A 37 33.54 12.36 -51.42
C LEU A 37 32.19 11.64 -51.55
N ALA A 38 31.89 11.06 -52.70
CA ALA A 38 30.66 10.29 -52.94
C ALA A 38 30.94 9.12 -53.87
N LEU A 39 30.43 7.93 -53.55
CA LEU A 39 30.30 6.83 -54.51
C LEU A 39 29.21 5.83 -54.10
N ALA A 40 28.48 5.34 -55.10
CA ALA A 40 27.70 4.10 -55.17
C ALA A 40 26.71 3.76 -54.02
N ILE A 41 25.42 3.96 -54.31
CA ILE A 41 24.34 3.11 -53.76
C ILE A 41 24.11 1.95 -54.75
N LEU A 42 24.05 0.71 -54.24
CA LEU A 42 23.29 -0.39 -54.85
C LEU A 42 22.77 -1.31 -53.73
N ALA A 43 21.64 -1.98 -53.96
CA ALA A 43 20.79 -2.51 -52.89
C ALA A 43 20.83 -4.04 -52.72
N GLY A 44 20.56 -4.50 -51.49
CA GLY A 44 20.31 -5.90 -51.13
C GLY A 44 19.67 -6.01 -49.73
N PRO A 45 18.63 -6.83 -49.51
CA PRO A 45 17.87 -6.82 -48.27
C PRO A 45 18.48 -7.73 -47.19
N PHE A 46 18.72 -7.18 -45.99
CA PHE A 46 19.02 -7.98 -44.79
C PHE A 46 17.78 -8.14 -43.92
N ALA A 47 17.34 -9.38 -43.75
CA ALA A 47 16.27 -9.72 -42.83
C ALA A 47 16.77 -9.71 -41.38
N CYS A 48 16.19 -8.87 -40.53
CA CYS A 48 16.46 -8.89 -39.09
C CYS A 48 15.94 -10.19 -38.46
N LYS A 49 16.82 -11.17 -38.27
CA LYS A 49 16.59 -12.25 -37.30
C LYS A 49 16.38 -11.62 -35.92
N LYS A 50 15.28 -11.92 -35.24
CA LYS A 50 15.15 -11.61 -33.80
C LYS A 50 16.29 -12.31 -33.06
N GLN A 51 17.13 -11.53 -32.37
CA GLN A 51 17.96 -12.09 -31.30
C GLN A 51 17.03 -12.57 -30.17
N PRO A 52 17.31 -13.73 -29.56
CA PRO A 52 16.71 -14.06 -28.26
C PRO A 52 17.09 -12.97 -27.26
N GLN A 53 16.12 -12.43 -26.52
CA GLN A 53 16.46 -11.67 -25.33
C GLN A 53 17.10 -12.64 -24.33
N ALA A 54 18.22 -12.23 -23.73
CA ALA A 54 18.70 -12.90 -22.53
C ALA A 54 17.59 -12.81 -21.46
N PRO A 55 17.42 -13.84 -20.61
CA PRO A 55 16.50 -13.73 -19.48
C PRO A 55 16.92 -12.51 -18.65
N GLN A 56 15.94 -11.68 -18.29
CA GLN A 56 16.20 -10.65 -17.29
C GLN A 56 16.57 -11.35 -15.98
N PRO A 57 17.52 -10.83 -15.19
CA PRO A 57 17.72 -11.35 -13.84
C PRO A 57 16.39 -11.24 -13.10
N SER A 58 15.96 -12.32 -12.45
CA SER A 58 14.91 -12.19 -11.44
C SER A 58 15.35 -11.13 -10.45
N ALA A 59 14.43 -10.27 -10.03
CA ALA A 59 14.65 -9.56 -8.77
C ALA A 59 14.94 -10.62 -7.71
N ALA A 60 16.07 -10.48 -7.01
CA ALA A 60 16.27 -11.25 -5.78
C ALA A 60 15.19 -10.79 -4.80
N ALA A 61 14.53 -11.73 -4.13
CA ALA A 61 13.71 -11.37 -3.00
C ALA A 61 14.60 -10.68 -1.96
N ALA A 62 14.16 -9.55 -1.42
CA ALA A 62 14.80 -8.96 -0.25
C ALA A 62 14.76 -9.99 0.90
N PRO A 63 15.77 -10.03 1.79
CA PRO A 63 15.80 -10.97 2.92
C PRO A 63 14.57 -10.76 3.82
N GLN A 64 13.74 -11.80 3.95
CA GLN A 64 12.44 -11.77 4.63
C GLN A 64 12.58 -12.21 6.08
N GLN A 65 13.31 -11.41 6.86
CA GLN A 65 13.37 -11.55 8.33
C GLN A 65 11.97 -11.38 8.95
N LYS A 66 11.75 -11.95 10.14
CA LYS A 66 10.48 -11.81 10.86
C LYS A 66 10.29 -10.34 11.29
N ILE A 67 9.25 -9.71 10.74
CA ILE A 67 8.88 -8.29 10.94
C ILE A 67 7.64 -8.21 11.83
N ALA A 68 7.64 -7.31 12.83
CA ALA A 68 6.40 -6.87 13.44
C ALA A 68 5.60 -6.10 12.39
N LEU A 69 4.37 -6.54 12.09
CA LEU A 69 3.45 -5.82 11.20
C LEU A 69 3.25 -4.39 11.72
N VAL A 70 3.96 -3.43 11.09
CA VAL A 70 3.93 -2.00 11.44
C VAL A 70 2.67 -1.36 10.85
N GLY A 71 2.32 -1.75 9.63
CA GLY A 71 0.96 -1.72 9.13
C GLY A 71 0.19 -2.91 9.69
N GLY A 72 -0.88 -2.64 10.44
CA GLY A 72 -2.02 -3.56 10.42
C GLY A 72 -2.79 -3.36 9.10
N PRO A 73 -3.61 -4.33 8.67
CA PRO A 73 -4.31 -4.24 7.39
C PRO A 73 -5.16 -2.98 7.30
N SER A 74 -5.15 -2.32 6.13
CA SER A 74 -5.94 -1.11 5.86
C SER A 74 -7.38 -1.27 6.36
N ALA A 75 -7.77 -0.40 7.31
CA ALA A 75 -8.83 -0.64 8.30
C ALA A 75 -10.21 -1.09 7.73
N SER A 76 -10.39 -2.40 7.57
CA SER A 76 -11.71 -3.02 7.39
C SER A 76 -11.72 -4.55 7.64
N THR A 77 -11.10 -5.01 8.74
CA THR A 77 -11.28 -6.40 9.22
C THR A 77 -12.51 -6.52 10.14
N ALA A 78 -13.67 -6.09 9.65
CA ALA A 78 -14.94 -6.37 10.31
C ALA A 78 -15.11 -7.89 10.44
N LYS A 79 -15.32 -8.39 11.66
CA LYS A 79 -15.46 -9.84 11.88
C LYS A 79 -16.71 -10.37 11.19
N ILE A 80 -16.51 -11.23 10.20
CA ILE A 80 -17.58 -11.92 9.49
C ILE A 80 -18.08 -13.07 10.38
N ASP A 81 -19.04 -12.78 11.25
CA ASP A 81 -19.92 -13.82 11.77
C ASP A 81 -20.73 -14.39 10.59
N ALA A 82 -20.72 -15.72 10.44
CA ALA A 82 -21.32 -16.39 9.29
C ALA A 82 -22.86 -16.33 9.37
N ALA A 83 -23.45 -15.29 8.75
CA ALA A 83 -24.89 -15.11 8.67
C ALA A 83 -25.56 -16.28 7.92
N GLU A 84 -26.35 -17.08 8.64
CA GLU A 84 -27.16 -18.15 8.03
C GLU A 84 -28.15 -17.57 7.01
N GLN A 85 -28.21 -18.17 5.82
CA GLN A 85 -29.08 -17.71 4.74
C GLN A 85 -30.57 -17.95 5.09
N GLN A 86 -31.20 -16.94 5.68
CA GLN A 86 -32.66 -16.92 5.83
C GLN A 86 -33.32 -16.87 4.44
N PRO A 87 -34.42 -17.60 4.22
CA PRO A 87 -35.14 -17.58 2.95
C PRO A 87 -35.69 -16.18 2.70
N GLN A 88 -35.17 -15.52 1.66
CA GLN A 88 -35.54 -14.14 1.34
C GLN A 88 -37.05 -14.06 0.99
N PRO A 89 -37.75 -12.97 1.38
CA PRO A 89 -39.12 -12.72 0.94
C PRO A 89 -39.19 -12.61 -0.60
N PRO A 90 -40.38 -12.74 -1.21
CA PRO A 90 -40.53 -12.47 -2.65
C PRO A 90 -40.05 -11.04 -2.95
N PRO A 91 -39.26 -10.83 -4.02
CA PRO A 91 -38.59 -9.56 -4.25
C PRO A 91 -39.60 -8.43 -4.47
N THR A 92 -39.43 -7.35 -3.71
CA THR A 92 -40.00 -6.05 -4.06
C THR A 92 -39.31 -5.57 -5.35
N PRO A 93 -40.01 -5.00 -6.34
CA PRO A 93 -39.34 -4.44 -7.51
C PRO A 93 -38.39 -3.32 -7.09
N CYS A 94 -37.12 -3.36 -7.52
CA CYS A 94 -36.13 -2.38 -7.05
C CYS A 94 -36.45 -0.94 -7.52
N VAL A 95 -37.23 -0.80 -8.62
CA VAL A 95 -37.80 0.48 -9.08
C VAL A 95 -39.27 0.31 -9.46
N GLU A 96 -40.14 1.09 -8.82
CA GLU A 96 -41.49 1.38 -9.34
C GLU A 96 -41.44 2.55 -10.32
N MET A 97 -41.60 2.28 -11.62
CA MET A 97 -41.61 3.33 -12.65
C MET A 97 -43.01 3.94 -12.84
N ALA A 98 -43.04 5.27 -13.01
CA ALA A 98 -44.27 6.02 -13.23
C ALA A 98 -45.08 5.46 -14.42
N GLY A 99 -46.36 5.15 -14.17
CA GLY A 99 -47.26 4.56 -15.16
C GLY A 99 -47.24 3.03 -15.24
N GLY A 100 -46.50 2.33 -14.37
CA GLY A 100 -46.52 0.86 -14.29
C GLY A 100 -45.75 0.15 -15.41
N ARG A 101 -44.76 0.82 -16.00
CA ARG A 101 -43.82 0.21 -16.95
C ARG A 101 -42.78 -0.62 -16.18
N GLU A 102 -42.41 -1.80 -16.69
CA GLU A 102 -41.27 -2.55 -16.13
C GLU A 102 -39.94 -1.79 -16.39
N PRO A 103 -39.05 -1.67 -15.39
CA PRO A 103 -37.76 -1.01 -15.56
C PRO A 103 -36.86 -1.81 -16.51
N GLY A 104 -36.19 -1.11 -17.43
CA GLY A 104 -35.21 -1.70 -18.34
C GLY A 104 -33.82 -1.80 -17.71
N LEU A 105 -32.91 -2.48 -18.40
CA LEU A 105 -31.52 -2.65 -17.93
C LEU A 105 -30.83 -1.30 -17.60
N PRO A 106 -30.97 -0.21 -18.40
CA PRO A 106 -30.40 1.09 -18.02
C PRO A 106 -31.04 1.68 -16.77
N ASP A 107 -32.37 1.54 -16.62
CA ASP A 107 -33.13 2.07 -15.48
C ASP A 107 -32.65 1.39 -14.17
N LEU A 108 -32.45 0.06 -14.21
CA LEU A 108 -31.96 -0.75 -13.09
C LEU A 108 -30.48 -0.48 -12.75
N LEU A 109 -29.62 -0.32 -13.75
CA LEU A 109 -28.19 -0.01 -13.54
C LEU A 109 -27.98 1.41 -13.00
N GLU A 110 -28.75 2.38 -13.49
CA GLU A 110 -28.72 3.76 -12.96
C GLU A 110 -29.19 3.79 -11.50
N GLN A 111 -30.24 3.03 -11.16
CA GLN A 111 -30.70 2.89 -9.77
C GLN A 111 -29.62 2.23 -8.89
N ALA A 112 -29.03 1.11 -9.32
CA ALA A 112 -28.00 0.40 -8.57
C ALA A 112 -26.81 1.30 -8.24
N GLY A 113 -26.30 2.06 -9.22
CA GLY A 113 -25.24 3.04 -8.98
C GLY A 113 -25.67 4.15 -8.02
N ARG A 114 -26.85 4.76 -8.25
CA ARG A 114 -27.38 5.84 -7.41
C ARG A 114 -27.72 5.43 -5.98
N ASP A 115 -27.81 4.14 -5.68
CA ASP A 115 -28.08 3.63 -4.33
C ASP A 115 -26.80 3.16 -3.65
N PHE A 116 -25.87 2.59 -4.41
CA PHE A 116 -24.49 2.35 -3.97
C PHE A 116 -23.80 3.67 -3.55
N GLU A 117 -23.89 4.73 -4.36
CA GLU A 117 -23.40 6.10 -4.04
C GLU A 117 -23.97 6.68 -2.75
N LYS A 118 -25.12 6.17 -2.27
CA LYS A 118 -25.82 6.64 -1.06
C LYS A 118 -25.70 5.66 0.10
N GLY A 119 -24.87 4.63 -0.01
CA GLY A 119 -24.66 3.61 1.03
C GLY A 119 -25.86 2.70 1.27
N ARG A 120 -26.79 2.57 0.31
CA ARG A 120 -27.90 1.59 0.37
C ARG A 120 -27.54 0.37 -0.44
N TYR A 121 -26.67 -0.45 0.14
CA TYR A 121 -26.06 -1.58 -0.54
C TYR A 121 -27.05 -2.72 -0.76
N GLU A 122 -28.06 -2.88 0.09
CA GLU A 122 -29.18 -3.81 -0.10
C GLU A 122 -30.01 -3.43 -1.33
N ASP A 123 -30.50 -2.18 -1.42
CA ASP A 123 -31.22 -1.65 -2.60
C ASP A 123 -30.39 -1.87 -3.88
N ALA A 124 -29.11 -1.49 -3.85
CA ALA A 124 -28.19 -1.61 -4.98
C ALA A 124 -27.97 -3.07 -5.39
N LEU A 125 -27.90 -4.00 -4.43
CA LEU A 125 -27.79 -5.44 -4.67
C LEU A 125 -29.08 -6.01 -5.27
N GLU A 126 -30.26 -5.59 -4.84
CA GLU A 126 -31.53 -5.99 -5.46
C GLU A 126 -31.61 -5.51 -6.91
N CYS A 127 -31.29 -4.23 -7.16
CA CYS A 127 -31.23 -3.69 -8.53
C CYS A 127 -30.20 -4.39 -9.41
N ALA A 128 -29.02 -4.70 -8.88
CA ALA A 128 -27.99 -5.42 -9.62
C ALA A 128 -28.37 -6.89 -9.88
N ARG A 129 -29.10 -7.54 -8.96
CA ARG A 129 -29.68 -8.88 -9.13
C ARG A 129 -30.77 -8.88 -10.22
N GLU A 130 -31.65 -7.87 -10.24
CA GLU A 130 -32.65 -7.70 -11.30
C GLU A 130 -32.01 -7.42 -12.67
N ALA A 131 -31.04 -6.51 -12.73
CA ALA A 131 -30.26 -6.22 -13.94
C ALA A 131 -29.58 -7.50 -14.48
N SER A 132 -28.97 -8.30 -13.60
CA SER A 132 -28.34 -9.59 -13.94
C SER A 132 -29.33 -10.67 -14.39
N ARG A 133 -30.62 -10.55 -14.02
CA ARG A 133 -31.70 -11.44 -14.44
C ARG A 133 -32.26 -11.04 -15.82
N LEU A 134 -32.28 -9.74 -16.12
CA LEU A 134 -32.70 -9.19 -17.41
C LEU A 134 -31.63 -9.35 -18.49
N ASP A 135 -30.35 -9.17 -18.13
CA ASP A 135 -29.19 -9.47 -18.97
C ASP A 135 -28.07 -10.13 -18.15
N GLY A 136 -27.97 -11.46 -18.27
CA GLY A 136 -26.90 -12.23 -17.63
C GLY A 136 -25.49 -11.96 -18.17
N THR A 137 -25.36 -11.22 -19.27
CA THR A 137 -24.10 -10.76 -19.89
C THR A 137 -23.78 -9.29 -19.60
N SER A 138 -24.54 -8.61 -18.74
CA SER A 138 -24.23 -7.23 -18.34
C SER A 138 -23.05 -7.17 -17.37
N VAL A 139 -21.88 -6.73 -17.86
CA VAL A 139 -20.67 -6.47 -17.04
C VAL A 139 -21.01 -5.57 -15.84
N ALA A 140 -21.74 -4.48 -16.10
CA ALA A 140 -22.14 -3.51 -15.07
C ALA A 140 -23.09 -4.11 -14.01
N ALA A 141 -23.97 -5.05 -14.38
CA ALA A 141 -24.86 -5.70 -13.41
C ALA A 141 -24.07 -6.61 -12.44
N HIS A 142 -23.11 -7.38 -12.96
CA HIS A 142 -22.21 -8.18 -12.12
C HIS A 142 -21.22 -7.31 -11.33
N HIS A 143 -20.82 -6.15 -11.86
CA HIS A 143 -19.98 -5.15 -11.16
C HIS A 143 -20.69 -4.54 -9.94
N PHE A 144 -21.86 -3.93 -10.13
CA PHE A 144 -22.63 -3.36 -9.02
C PHE A 144 -23.04 -4.44 -8.00
N ARG A 145 -23.36 -5.66 -8.46
CA ARG A 145 -23.59 -6.80 -7.57
C ARG A 145 -22.34 -7.08 -6.72
N GLY A 146 -21.16 -7.14 -7.31
CA GLY A 146 -19.91 -7.37 -6.60
C GLY A 146 -19.58 -6.26 -5.60
N ALA A 147 -19.77 -5.00 -6.00
CA ALA A 147 -19.54 -3.84 -5.13
C ALA A 147 -20.48 -3.84 -3.92
N ALA A 148 -21.80 -4.01 -4.13
CA ALA A 148 -22.76 -4.06 -3.05
C ALA A 148 -22.51 -5.25 -2.10
N LEU A 149 -22.15 -6.42 -2.62
CA LEU A 149 -21.79 -7.59 -1.80
C LEU A 149 -20.50 -7.38 -0.99
N ALA A 150 -19.54 -6.61 -1.51
CA ALA A 150 -18.29 -6.31 -0.80
C ALA A 150 -18.55 -5.42 0.43
N GLU A 151 -19.39 -4.39 0.30
CA GLU A 151 -19.74 -3.51 1.42
C GLU A 151 -20.71 -4.14 2.42
N LEU A 152 -21.51 -5.11 1.99
CA LEU A 152 -22.31 -5.98 2.87
C LEU A 152 -21.50 -7.11 3.54
N GLY A 153 -20.18 -7.19 3.31
CA GLY A 153 -19.32 -8.22 3.89
C GLY A 153 -19.50 -9.64 3.32
N HIS A 154 -20.27 -9.79 2.23
CA HIS A 154 -20.49 -11.07 1.53
C HIS A 154 -19.34 -11.38 0.56
N ILE A 155 -18.11 -11.45 1.08
CA ILE A 155 -16.85 -11.41 0.31
C ILE A 155 -16.77 -12.47 -0.80
N GLU A 156 -17.12 -13.73 -0.54
CA GLU A 156 -17.06 -14.80 -1.56
C GLU A 156 -18.12 -14.67 -2.66
N GLU A 157 -19.29 -14.11 -2.36
CA GLU A 157 -20.25 -13.75 -3.41
C GLU A 157 -19.76 -12.53 -4.21
N ALA A 158 -19.08 -11.57 -3.57
CA ALA A 158 -18.47 -10.42 -4.24
C ALA A 158 -17.38 -10.86 -5.23
N ARG A 159 -16.46 -11.73 -4.80
CA ARG A 159 -15.44 -12.39 -5.68
C ARG A 159 -16.11 -13.11 -6.84
N THR A 160 -17.17 -13.87 -6.56
CA THR A 160 -17.95 -14.60 -7.59
C THR A 160 -18.61 -13.66 -8.59
N ALA A 161 -19.10 -12.49 -8.16
CA ALA A 161 -19.72 -11.50 -9.06
C ALA A 161 -18.67 -10.78 -9.91
N TYR A 162 -17.55 -10.32 -9.33
CA TYR A 162 -16.45 -9.74 -10.11
C TYR A 162 -15.86 -10.76 -11.11
N ALA A 163 -15.69 -12.02 -10.70
CA ALA A 163 -15.22 -13.08 -11.60
C ALA A 163 -16.17 -13.30 -12.80
N ARG A 164 -17.49 -13.10 -12.64
CA ARG A 164 -18.46 -13.15 -13.75
C ARG A 164 -18.33 -11.94 -14.67
N ALA A 165 -18.18 -10.74 -14.12
CA ALA A 165 -17.94 -9.54 -14.92
C ALA A 165 -16.65 -9.66 -15.75
N LEU A 166 -15.54 -10.12 -15.14
CA LEU A 166 -14.26 -10.37 -15.81
C LEU A 166 -14.29 -11.60 -16.75
N ALA A 167 -15.27 -12.49 -16.65
CA ALA A 167 -15.48 -13.54 -17.64
C ALA A 167 -16.17 -13.04 -18.93
N ILE A 168 -16.76 -11.84 -18.89
CA ILE A 168 -17.48 -11.21 -20.01
C ILE A 168 -16.58 -10.18 -20.70
N ASP A 169 -16.02 -9.21 -19.96
CA ASP A 169 -14.90 -8.39 -20.43
C ASP A 169 -13.73 -8.52 -19.45
N PRO A 170 -12.70 -9.32 -19.79
CA PRO A 170 -11.56 -9.54 -18.91
C PRO A 170 -10.82 -8.27 -18.50
N ASP A 171 -10.75 -7.26 -19.36
CA ASP A 171 -9.96 -6.05 -19.10
C ASP A 171 -10.83 -4.82 -18.81
N ASP A 172 -12.09 -5.01 -18.37
CA ASP A 172 -12.89 -3.88 -17.87
C ASP A 172 -12.18 -3.22 -16.67
N PRO A 173 -11.86 -1.91 -16.74
CA PRO A 173 -10.95 -1.31 -15.79
C PRO A 173 -11.65 -0.92 -14.47
N GLU A 174 -12.97 -0.75 -14.48
CA GLU A 174 -13.77 -0.48 -13.26
C GLU A 174 -13.99 -1.77 -12.46
N VAL A 175 -14.21 -2.89 -13.14
CA VAL A 175 -14.29 -4.20 -12.51
C VAL A 175 -12.93 -4.62 -11.95
N LEU A 176 -11.85 -4.44 -12.72
CA LEU A 176 -10.49 -4.72 -12.23
C LEU A 176 -10.10 -3.85 -11.04
N ARG A 177 -10.47 -2.56 -11.05
CA ARG A 177 -10.28 -1.62 -9.91
C ARG A 177 -11.06 -2.09 -8.68
N SER A 178 -12.33 -2.43 -8.82
CA SER A 178 -13.16 -2.92 -7.69
C SER A 178 -12.76 -4.30 -7.18
N ALA A 179 -12.22 -5.17 -8.04
CA ALA A 179 -11.61 -6.42 -7.61
C ALA A 179 -10.31 -6.16 -6.81
N ALA A 180 -9.41 -5.32 -7.33
CA ALA A 180 -8.18 -4.94 -6.60
C ALA A 180 -8.49 -4.31 -5.23
N ASP A 181 -9.48 -3.42 -5.16
CA ASP A 181 -9.92 -2.78 -3.91
C ASP A 181 -10.40 -3.79 -2.87
N LEU A 182 -11.21 -4.78 -3.27
CA LEU A 182 -11.63 -5.89 -2.41
C LEU A 182 -10.44 -6.69 -1.86
N HIS A 183 -9.49 -7.05 -2.74
CA HIS A 183 -8.34 -7.85 -2.35
C HIS A 183 -7.37 -7.10 -1.40
N VAL A 184 -7.17 -5.80 -1.60
CA VAL A 184 -6.36 -4.94 -0.69
C VAL A 184 -7.10 -4.68 0.62
N ARG A 185 -8.34 -4.17 0.56
CA ARG A 185 -9.03 -3.56 1.72
C ARG A 185 -9.92 -4.50 2.53
N ARG A 186 -10.13 -5.76 2.11
CA ARG A 186 -10.99 -6.73 2.83
C ARG A 186 -10.36 -8.11 3.00
N LEU A 187 -9.33 -8.46 2.21
CA LEU A 187 -8.65 -9.76 2.28
C LEU A 187 -7.22 -9.64 2.81
N GLY A 188 -6.36 -8.81 2.19
CA GLY A 188 -5.05 -8.43 2.72
C GLY A 188 -3.99 -9.54 2.85
N ALA A 189 -4.30 -10.79 2.48
CA ALA A 189 -3.32 -11.87 2.46
C ALA A 189 -2.35 -11.72 1.28
N ARG A 190 -1.11 -12.22 1.41
CA ARG A 190 -0.04 -12.05 0.41
C ARG A 190 -0.46 -12.37 -1.03
N ASP A 191 -1.16 -13.49 -1.21
CA ASP A 191 -1.63 -13.94 -2.53
C ASP A 191 -2.75 -13.05 -3.09
N ASP A 192 -3.60 -12.50 -2.22
CA ASP A 192 -4.64 -11.54 -2.60
C ASP A 192 -4.01 -10.17 -2.98
N LEU A 193 -2.97 -9.72 -2.29
CA LEU A 193 -2.23 -8.49 -2.63
C LEU A 193 -1.51 -8.61 -3.97
N GLU A 194 -0.81 -9.71 -4.24
CA GLU A 194 -0.18 -9.97 -5.55
C GLU A 194 -1.23 -10.14 -6.67
N LEU A 195 -2.44 -10.64 -6.35
CA LEU A 195 -3.56 -10.68 -7.30
C LEU A 195 -4.17 -9.29 -7.56
N ALA A 196 -4.25 -8.43 -6.54
CA ALA A 196 -4.65 -7.03 -6.69
C ALA A 196 -3.69 -6.27 -7.62
N LEU A 197 -2.37 -6.47 -7.46
CA LEU A 197 -1.36 -5.90 -8.35
C LEU A 197 -1.51 -6.39 -9.80
N GLN A 198 -1.88 -7.66 -10.03
CA GLN A 198 -2.21 -8.17 -11.36
C GLN A 198 -3.45 -7.49 -11.96
N TYR A 199 -4.51 -7.27 -11.17
CA TYR A 199 -5.70 -6.55 -11.64
C TYR A 199 -5.39 -5.08 -11.96
N VAL A 200 -4.63 -4.39 -11.10
CA VAL A 200 -4.17 -3.00 -11.34
C VAL A 200 -3.35 -2.91 -12.63
N HIS A 201 -2.38 -3.81 -12.82
CA HIS A 201 -1.54 -3.82 -14.03
C HIS A 201 -2.34 -3.98 -15.32
N ARG A 202 -3.45 -4.72 -15.28
CA ARG A 202 -4.35 -4.94 -16.43
C ARG A 202 -5.31 -3.77 -16.68
N ALA A 203 -5.71 -3.03 -15.65
CA ALA A 203 -6.59 -1.87 -15.76
C ALA A 203 -5.86 -0.62 -16.28
N LEU A 204 -4.62 -0.40 -15.82
CA LEU A 204 -3.82 0.80 -16.14
C LEU A 204 -3.73 1.14 -17.64
N PRO A 205 -3.54 0.18 -18.59
CA PRO A 205 -3.54 0.46 -20.03
C PRO A 205 -4.86 1.05 -20.56
N ARG A 206 -6.02 0.55 -20.10
CA ARG A 206 -7.33 1.11 -20.51
C ARG A 206 -7.57 2.48 -19.88
N ALA A 207 -7.31 2.63 -18.59
CA ALA A 207 -7.42 3.92 -17.88
C ALA A 207 -6.53 5.00 -18.53
N THR A 208 -5.27 4.67 -18.83
CA THR A 208 -4.31 5.55 -19.53
C THR A 208 -4.81 5.94 -20.92
N LYS A 209 -5.36 4.99 -21.70
CA LYS A 209 -5.90 5.24 -23.04
C LYS A 209 -7.15 6.11 -23.02
N GLY A 210 -8.05 5.90 -22.05
CA GLY A 210 -9.21 6.76 -21.79
C GLY A 210 -8.84 8.14 -21.25
N LYS A 211 -7.65 8.26 -20.65
CA LYS A 211 -7.15 9.43 -19.90
C LYS A 211 -7.97 9.71 -18.63
N ASP A 212 -8.56 8.66 -18.05
CA ASP A 212 -9.33 8.81 -16.83
C ASP A 212 -8.40 9.06 -15.64
N LYS A 213 -8.46 10.27 -15.09
CA LYS A 213 -7.60 10.67 -13.97
C LYS A 213 -8.08 10.12 -12.62
N GLY A 214 -9.38 9.91 -12.46
CA GLY A 214 -9.94 9.36 -11.21
C GLY A 214 -9.56 7.90 -11.07
N LEU A 215 -9.75 7.13 -12.14
CA LEU A 215 -9.37 5.73 -12.20
C LEU A 215 -7.85 5.54 -12.12
N LEU A 216 -7.05 6.40 -12.77
CA LEU A 216 -5.59 6.36 -12.63
C LEU A 216 -5.11 6.65 -11.20
N ARG A 217 -5.69 7.63 -10.50
CA ARG A 217 -5.44 7.89 -9.08
C ARG A 217 -5.69 6.63 -8.24
N GLU A 218 -6.86 6.03 -8.39
CA GLU A 218 -7.28 4.86 -7.59
C GLU A 218 -6.43 3.62 -7.87
N LEU A 219 -6.12 3.36 -9.14
CA LEU A 219 -5.24 2.25 -9.51
C LEU A 219 -3.82 2.43 -8.93
N TYR A 220 -3.26 3.64 -8.94
CA TYR A 220 -1.96 3.91 -8.31
C TYR A 220 -2.00 3.93 -6.78
N LEU A 221 -3.12 4.34 -6.17
CA LEU A 221 -3.33 4.27 -4.72
C LEU A 221 -3.39 2.81 -4.24
N LEU A 222 -4.23 1.98 -4.86
CA LEU A 222 -4.32 0.54 -4.58
C LEU A 222 -2.98 -0.17 -4.83
N GLN A 223 -2.23 0.26 -5.86
CA GLN A 223 -0.88 -0.24 -6.10
C GLN A 223 0.06 0.11 -4.94
N ALA A 224 0.01 1.33 -4.40
CA ALA A 224 0.86 1.75 -3.29
C ALA A 224 0.58 0.94 -2.03
N MET A 225 -0.70 0.88 -1.60
CA MET A 225 -1.13 0.13 -0.43
C MET A 225 -0.67 -1.34 -0.50
N ALA A 226 -0.96 -2.01 -1.63
CA ALA A 226 -0.57 -3.41 -1.83
C ALA A 226 0.95 -3.62 -1.81
N LEU A 227 1.75 -2.64 -2.23
CA LEU A 227 3.20 -2.74 -2.24
C LEU A 227 3.82 -2.46 -0.88
N ASP A 228 3.27 -1.56 -0.07
CA ASP A 228 3.70 -1.37 1.32
C ASP A 228 3.35 -2.60 2.17
N ASP A 229 2.12 -3.12 2.07
CA ASP A 229 1.70 -4.37 2.75
C ASP A 229 2.51 -5.61 2.30
N LEU A 230 3.04 -5.62 1.07
CA LEU A 230 3.96 -6.66 0.55
C LEU A 230 5.44 -6.44 0.91
N GLY A 231 5.79 -5.38 1.66
CA GLY A 231 7.17 -5.08 2.02
C GLY A 231 8.04 -4.61 0.84
N ARG A 232 7.44 -3.91 -0.14
CA ARG A 232 8.08 -3.39 -1.36
C ARG A 232 8.05 -1.84 -1.41
N PRO A 233 8.56 -1.14 -0.38
CA PRO A 233 8.30 0.29 -0.19
C PRO A 233 8.95 1.18 -1.26
N ALA A 234 9.99 0.71 -1.97
CA ALA A 234 10.55 1.43 -3.11
C ALA A 234 9.53 1.57 -4.28
N ASP A 235 8.83 0.47 -4.60
CA ASP A 235 7.77 0.47 -5.61
C ASP A 235 6.52 1.20 -5.07
N ALA A 236 6.20 1.03 -3.77
CA ALA A 236 5.06 1.69 -3.14
C ALA A 236 5.20 3.22 -3.13
N LEU A 237 6.38 3.73 -2.78
CA LEU A 237 6.71 5.15 -2.86
C LEU A 237 6.55 5.68 -4.28
N ALA A 238 6.95 4.92 -5.30
CA ALA A 238 6.74 5.30 -6.69
C ALA A 238 5.24 5.37 -7.01
N ALA A 239 4.45 4.35 -6.66
CA ALA A 239 3.01 4.31 -6.88
C ALA A 239 2.24 5.43 -6.14
N ALA A 240 2.57 5.70 -4.88
CA ALA A 240 1.97 6.76 -4.09
C ALA A 240 2.22 8.14 -4.72
N ASN A 241 3.46 8.43 -5.14
CA ASN A 241 3.76 9.67 -5.87
C ASN A 241 3.03 9.73 -7.24
N ARG A 242 2.85 8.60 -7.94
CA ARG A 242 2.07 8.54 -9.19
C ARG A 242 0.59 8.85 -8.96
N SER A 243 -0.01 8.42 -7.84
CA SER A 243 -1.39 8.81 -7.48
C SER A 243 -1.49 10.33 -7.20
N LEU A 244 -0.52 10.87 -6.46
CA LEU A 244 -0.45 12.30 -6.11
C LEU A 244 -0.17 13.24 -7.31
N GLU A 245 0.22 12.72 -8.48
CA GLU A 245 0.20 13.50 -9.74
C GLU A 245 -1.22 13.81 -10.22
N TYR A 246 -2.21 12.97 -9.90
CA TYR A 246 -3.59 13.11 -10.32
C TYR A 246 -4.44 13.87 -9.28
N GLU A 247 -4.24 13.59 -7.99
CA GLU A 247 -4.86 14.35 -6.88
C GLU A 247 -3.83 14.60 -5.75
N PRO A 248 -3.14 15.77 -5.74
CA PRO A 248 -2.11 16.09 -4.74
C PRO A 248 -2.60 16.18 -3.28
N ARG A 249 -3.92 16.19 -3.02
CA ARG A 249 -4.53 16.20 -1.69
C ARG A 249 -5.14 14.86 -1.28
N ASP A 250 -4.92 13.79 -2.05
CA ASP A 250 -5.32 12.44 -1.67
C ASP A 250 -4.64 12.06 -0.35
N ARG A 251 -5.44 12.03 0.73
CA ARG A 251 -4.95 11.79 2.10
C ARG A 251 -4.39 10.39 2.26
N GLU A 252 -4.96 9.41 1.58
CA GLU A 252 -4.52 8.02 1.66
C GLU A 252 -3.23 7.83 0.86
N ALA A 253 -3.12 8.39 -0.35
CA ALA A 253 -1.85 8.36 -1.08
C ALA A 253 -0.71 9.12 -0.35
N ARG A 254 -1.04 10.12 0.48
CA ARG A 254 -0.06 10.77 1.38
C ARG A 254 0.27 9.94 2.62
N ARG A 255 -0.65 9.10 3.12
CA ARG A 255 -0.39 8.10 4.16
C ARG A 255 0.59 7.06 3.64
N GLU A 256 0.28 6.38 2.53
CA GLU A 256 1.15 5.34 1.94
C GLU A 256 2.54 5.90 1.64
N LYS A 257 2.63 7.09 1.03
CA LYS A 257 3.91 7.78 0.83
C LYS A 257 4.71 7.94 2.14
N GLY A 258 4.05 8.22 3.25
CA GLY A 258 4.68 8.33 4.58
C GLY A 258 5.11 6.97 5.16
N VAL A 259 4.34 5.90 4.91
CA VAL A 259 4.68 4.51 5.26
C VAL A 259 5.91 4.06 4.46
N ALA A 260 5.85 4.14 3.14
CA ALA A 260 6.95 3.80 2.24
C ALA A 260 8.25 4.56 2.58
N LEU A 261 8.16 5.84 2.94
CA LEU A 261 9.31 6.62 3.40
C LEU A 261 9.83 6.21 4.78
N PHE A 262 8.98 5.67 5.66
CA PHE A 262 9.42 5.11 6.94
C PHE A 262 10.14 3.79 6.75
N GLU A 263 9.58 2.87 5.97
CA GLU A 263 10.17 1.55 5.67
C GLU A 263 11.49 1.68 4.88
N LEU A 264 11.60 2.64 3.96
CA LEU A 264 12.87 3.01 3.29
C LEU A 264 13.89 3.72 4.21
N CYS A 265 13.64 3.79 5.52
CA CYS A 265 14.46 4.52 6.50
C CYS A 265 14.65 6.03 6.20
N HIS A 266 13.82 6.63 5.33
CA HIS A 266 13.81 8.06 5.02
C HIS A 266 13.02 8.87 6.07
N PHE A 267 13.29 8.60 7.35
CA PHE A 267 12.46 9.00 8.49
C PHE A 267 12.16 10.50 8.59
N ASP A 268 13.10 11.38 8.22
CA ASP A 268 12.85 12.83 8.22
C ASP A 268 11.85 13.26 7.15
N GLN A 269 11.85 12.58 5.98
CA GLN A 269 10.88 12.83 4.92
C GLN A 269 9.51 12.28 5.31
N ALA A 270 9.46 11.06 5.87
CA ALA A 270 8.24 10.47 6.43
C ALA A 270 7.62 11.40 7.49
N ARG A 271 8.42 11.88 8.46
CA ARG A 271 7.99 12.83 9.49
C ARG A 271 7.40 14.10 8.90
N VAL A 272 8.04 14.68 7.89
CA VAL A 272 7.60 15.93 7.25
C VAL A 272 6.33 15.75 6.41
N GLU A 273 6.06 14.58 5.85
CA GLU A 273 4.80 14.31 5.15
C GLU A 273 3.66 14.01 6.15
N LEU A 274 3.89 13.08 7.09
CA LEU A 274 2.89 12.65 8.07
C LEU A 274 2.47 13.78 9.03
N LEU A 275 3.40 14.65 9.46
CA LEU A 275 3.05 15.83 10.28
C LEU A 275 2.11 16.79 9.55
N LYS A 276 2.23 16.95 8.22
CA LYS A 276 1.31 17.79 7.45
C LYS A 276 -0.05 17.11 7.32
N LEU A 277 -0.05 15.81 6.98
CA LEU A 277 -1.27 15.01 6.85
C LEU A 277 -2.13 15.08 8.12
N ALA A 278 -1.52 14.83 9.29
CA ALA A 278 -2.19 14.86 10.58
C ALA A 278 -2.56 16.28 11.08
N ALA A 279 -1.87 17.33 10.61
CA ALA A 279 -2.18 18.72 10.93
C ALA A 279 -3.30 19.33 10.05
N GLU A 280 -3.54 18.77 8.86
CA GLU A 280 -4.65 19.14 7.99
C GLU A 280 -5.98 18.55 8.52
N GLU A 281 -5.95 17.29 8.96
CA GLU A 281 -7.04 16.57 9.64
C GLU A 281 -6.43 15.37 10.37
N PRO A 282 -6.91 14.96 11.57
CA PRO A 282 -6.32 13.84 12.31
C PRO A 282 -6.35 12.52 11.53
N ASP A 283 -5.27 11.74 11.61
CA ASP A 283 -5.15 10.44 10.95
C ASP A 283 -4.47 9.44 11.91
N ALA A 284 -5.11 8.30 12.14
CA ALA A 284 -4.65 7.32 13.14
C ALA A 284 -3.32 6.68 12.77
N TRP A 285 -3.11 6.38 11.49
CA TRP A 285 -1.89 5.76 10.96
C TRP A 285 -0.74 6.76 10.92
N ALA A 286 -1.00 8.00 10.48
CA ALA A 286 0.00 9.05 10.51
C ALA A 286 0.50 9.31 11.94
N GLU A 287 -0.42 9.33 12.92
CA GLU A 287 -0.05 9.45 14.33
C GLU A 287 0.73 8.23 14.84
N HIS A 288 0.42 7.00 14.38
CA HIS A 288 1.20 5.81 14.73
C HIS A 288 2.64 5.88 14.22
N TYR A 289 2.84 6.12 12.92
CA TYR A 289 4.17 6.20 12.32
C TYR A 289 5.00 7.38 12.84
N LEU A 290 4.36 8.51 13.17
CA LEU A 290 5.02 9.62 13.89
C LEU A 290 5.46 9.22 15.30
N GLY A 291 4.70 8.35 15.98
CA GLY A 291 5.10 7.74 17.24
C GLY A 291 6.38 6.90 17.11
N LEU A 292 6.45 6.01 16.13
CA LEU A 292 7.63 5.19 15.84
C LEU A 292 8.87 6.05 15.52
N ILE A 293 8.69 7.11 14.74
CA ILE A 293 9.76 8.07 14.41
C ILE A 293 10.24 8.79 15.68
N ALA A 294 9.35 9.13 16.60
CA ALA A 294 9.70 9.74 17.88
C ALA A 294 10.41 8.76 18.83
N GLU A 295 9.99 7.48 18.91
CA GLU A 295 10.70 6.44 19.67
C GLU A 295 12.16 6.31 19.20
N ARG A 296 12.36 6.22 17.88
CA ARG A 296 13.68 6.10 17.26
C ARG A 296 14.50 7.39 17.33
N ALA A 297 13.87 8.53 17.62
CA ALA A 297 14.51 9.80 17.98
C ALA A 297 14.76 9.96 19.48
N GLN A 298 14.43 8.94 20.30
CA GLN A 298 14.53 8.92 21.76
C GLN A 298 13.65 9.98 22.48
N ASP A 299 12.60 10.47 21.80
CA ASP A 299 11.57 11.34 22.37
C ASP A 299 10.38 10.51 22.82
N ASP A 300 10.56 9.76 23.91
CA ASP A 300 9.52 8.89 24.49
C ASP A 300 8.25 9.66 24.89
N VAL A 301 8.37 10.98 25.16
CA VAL A 301 7.23 11.84 25.50
C VAL A 301 6.38 12.15 24.27
N ALA A 302 7.01 12.56 23.16
CA ALA A 302 6.31 12.73 21.90
C ALA A 302 5.75 11.40 21.39
N ALA A 303 6.52 10.31 21.48
CA ALA A 303 6.09 8.97 21.06
C ALA A 303 4.82 8.51 21.79
N ALA A 304 4.81 8.56 23.12
CA ALA A 304 3.63 8.22 23.92
C ALA A 304 2.41 9.11 23.57
N ALA A 305 2.64 10.41 23.34
CA ALA A 305 1.57 11.32 22.93
C ALA A 305 1.03 11.03 21.51
N HIS A 306 1.89 10.60 20.58
CA HIS A 306 1.52 10.18 19.23
C HIS A 306 0.70 8.87 19.24
N PHE A 307 1.19 7.82 19.89
CA PHE A 307 0.45 6.55 20.00
C PHE A 307 -0.89 6.70 20.73
N ALA A 308 -0.97 7.55 21.77
CA ALA A 308 -2.22 7.85 22.45
C ALA A 308 -3.24 8.59 21.56
N ARG A 309 -2.79 9.28 20.50
CA ARG A 309 -3.70 9.85 19.48
C ARG A 309 -4.11 8.82 18.44
N ALA A 310 -3.18 7.97 17.98
CA ALA A 310 -3.50 6.83 17.11
C ALA A 310 -4.60 5.94 17.71
N GLN A 311 -4.40 5.47 18.95
CA GLN A 311 -5.38 4.67 19.72
C GLN A 311 -6.70 5.39 20.00
N LYS A 312 -6.70 6.73 20.10
CA LYS A 312 -7.94 7.49 20.28
C LYS A 312 -8.74 7.62 18.98
N LEU A 313 -8.05 7.66 17.83
CA LEU A 313 -8.66 7.80 16.51
C LEU A 313 -9.16 6.44 15.99
N ASP A 314 -8.37 5.38 16.16
CA ASP A 314 -8.76 4.00 15.85
C ASP A 314 -8.32 3.05 17.00
N PRO A 315 -9.23 2.75 17.95
CA PRO A 315 -8.96 1.81 19.04
C PRO A 315 -8.95 0.34 18.62
N GLU A 316 -9.47 -0.01 17.44
CA GLU A 316 -9.51 -1.41 16.99
C GLU A 316 -8.22 -1.81 16.30
N ALA A 317 -7.64 -0.94 15.47
CA ALA A 317 -6.31 -1.11 14.89
C ALA A 317 -5.21 -0.92 15.96
N PHE A 318 -5.25 0.18 16.72
CA PHE A 318 -4.19 0.54 17.66
C PHE A 318 -4.49 0.12 19.11
N ARG A 319 -4.66 -1.19 19.29
CA ARG A 319 -4.85 -1.80 20.61
C ARG A 319 -3.64 -1.57 21.51
N SER A 320 -3.88 -1.50 22.82
CA SER A 320 -2.80 -1.38 23.81
C SER A 320 -1.90 -2.61 23.75
N THR A 321 -0.60 -2.40 23.56
CA THR A 321 0.41 -3.47 23.47
C THR A 321 0.84 -3.94 24.87
N ALA A 322 1.57 -5.06 24.92
CA ALA A 322 2.14 -5.56 26.17
C ALA A 322 3.24 -4.61 26.69
N SER A 323 2.86 -3.62 27.51
CA SER A 323 3.77 -2.67 28.15
C SER A 323 4.75 -3.41 29.07
N SER A 324 5.93 -3.71 28.53
CA SER A 324 6.96 -4.52 29.17
C SER A 324 8.18 -3.67 29.51
N PRO A 325 8.36 -3.26 30.78
CA PRO A 325 9.60 -2.66 31.26
C PRO A 325 10.79 -3.55 30.94
N SER A 326 11.95 -2.97 30.66
CA SER A 326 13.11 -3.72 30.14
C SER A 326 13.54 -4.90 31.03
N SER A 327 13.34 -4.80 32.35
CA SER A 327 13.58 -5.90 33.30
C SER A 327 12.58 -7.06 33.19
N LEU A 328 11.31 -6.79 32.88
CA LEU A 328 10.31 -7.84 32.62
C LEU A 328 10.60 -8.52 31.29
N PHE A 329 10.92 -7.75 30.24
CA PHE A 329 11.31 -8.30 28.95
C PHE A 329 12.58 -9.15 29.04
N GLN A 330 13.62 -8.68 29.72
CA GLN A 330 14.84 -9.46 29.97
C GLN A 330 14.57 -10.77 30.70
N LYS A 331 13.65 -10.76 31.69
CA LYS A 331 13.21 -11.99 32.37
C LYS A 331 12.49 -12.95 31.41
N VAL A 332 11.56 -12.44 30.59
CA VAL A 332 10.85 -13.24 29.58
C VAL A 332 11.85 -13.88 28.60
N VAL A 333 12.80 -13.11 28.07
CA VAL A 333 13.84 -13.62 27.16
C VAL A 333 14.69 -14.69 27.82
N GLN A 334 15.15 -14.48 29.06
CA GLN A 334 15.94 -15.49 29.77
C GLN A 334 15.14 -16.79 29.97
N GLU A 335 13.87 -16.69 30.39
CA GLU A 335 13.02 -17.86 30.59
C GLU A 335 12.70 -18.61 29.29
N GLU A 336 12.60 -17.94 28.14
CA GLU A 336 12.45 -18.62 26.85
C GLU A 336 13.78 -19.21 26.36
N VAL A 337 14.91 -18.51 26.53
CA VAL A 337 16.27 -19.05 26.28
C VAL A 337 16.51 -20.32 27.11
N ASP A 338 16.09 -20.36 28.37
CA ASP A 338 16.19 -21.53 29.24
C ASP A 338 15.28 -22.69 28.79
N LYS A 339 14.25 -22.44 27.98
CA LYS A 339 13.36 -23.47 27.39
C LYS A 339 13.82 -23.96 26.02
N LEU A 340 14.71 -23.24 25.31
CA LEU A 340 15.15 -23.60 23.95
C LEU A 340 15.74 -25.03 23.85
N PRO A 341 15.67 -25.67 22.67
CA PRO A 341 16.39 -26.92 22.37
C PRO A 341 17.91 -26.81 22.61
N SER A 342 18.57 -27.95 22.85
CA SER A 342 19.99 -27.99 23.27
C SER A 342 20.96 -27.63 22.15
N ASP A 343 20.60 -27.92 20.91
CA ASP A 343 21.25 -27.50 19.67
C ASP A 343 21.12 -25.99 19.45
N ILE A 344 19.93 -25.42 19.64
CA ILE A 344 19.69 -23.97 19.53
C ILE A 344 20.45 -23.20 20.63
N LYS A 345 20.50 -23.72 21.86
CA LYS A 345 21.32 -23.17 22.95
C LYS A 345 22.82 -23.21 22.62
N GLN A 346 23.31 -24.30 22.03
CA GLN A 346 24.69 -24.39 21.52
C GLN A 346 24.91 -23.38 20.39
N GLY A 347 23.92 -23.18 19.53
CA GLY A 347 23.88 -22.12 18.53
C GLY A 347 24.12 -20.75 19.15
N LEU A 348 23.20 -20.30 20.00
CA LEU A 348 23.24 -19.02 20.69
C LEU A 348 24.56 -18.81 21.47
N ALA A 349 25.10 -19.87 22.09
CA ALA A 349 26.37 -19.84 22.82
C ALA A 349 27.61 -19.55 21.95
N ARG A 350 27.52 -19.67 20.61
CA ARG A 350 28.57 -19.24 19.66
C ARG A 350 28.48 -17.74 19.32
N ALA A 351 27.28 -17.18 19.27
CA ALA A 351 27.07 -15.76 18.97
C ALA A 351 27.26 -14.86 20.21
N ARG A 352 27.45 -13.56 20.00
CA ARG A 352 27.19 -12.53 21.01
C ARG A 352 25.69 -12.28 21.02
N PHE A 353 25.01 -12.65 22.10
CA PHE A 353 23.60 -12.35 22.28
C PHE A 353 23.41 -11.00 22.98
N ALA A 354 22.52 -10.15 22.48
CA ALA A 354 22.12 -8.90 23.14
C ALA A 354 20.65 -8.56 22.88
N ILE A 355 20.10 -7.70 23.74
CA ILE A 355 18.76 -7.12 23.61
C ILE A 355 18.95 -5.61 23.44
N GLU A 356 18.40 -5.05 22.38
CA GLU A 356 18.38 -3.61 22.12
C GLU A 356 16.92 -3.12 22.05
N ASP A 357 16.69 -1.81 22.12
CA ASP A 357 15.32 -1.28 22.12
C ASP A 357 14.70 -1.28 20.71
N LEU A 358 15.49 -0.89 19.71
CA LEU A 358 15.13 -0.77 18.28
C LEU A 358 16.38 -1.06 17.43
N PRO A 359 16.22 -1.47 16.16
CA PRO A 359 17.35 -1.63 15.23
C PRO A 359 18.09 -0.32 14.97
N ALA A 360 19.42 -0.39 14.88
CA ALA A 360 20.25 0.74 14.50
C ALA A 360 20.13 1.01 13.00
N VAL A 361 20.08 2.28 12.61
CA VAL A 361 19.89 2.67 11.19
C VAL A 361 20.97 2.08 10.28
N ASN A 362 22.21 1.96 10.76
CA ASN A 362 23.32 1.37 10.01
C ASN A 362 23.16 -0.13 9.73
N ASP A 363 22.37 -0.86 10.53
CA ASP A 363 22.01 -2.25 10.23
C ASP A 363 20.87 -2.30 9.22
N LEU A 364 19.85 -1.44 9.38
CA LEU A 364 18.72 -1.37 8.47
C LEU A 364 19.15 -1.04 7.03
N VAL A 365 20.07 -0.09 6.85
CA VAL A 365 20.59 0.31 5.53
C VAL A 365 21.84 -0.47 5.10
N ALA A 366 22.14 -1.61 5.72
CA ALA A 366 23.24 -2.49 5.32
C ALA A 366 22.94 -3.27 4.03
N THR A 367 21.67 -3.40 3.66
CA THR A 367 21.18 -4.08 2.44
C THR A 367 20.49 -3.08 1.49
N ASP A 368 20.35 -3.48 0.22
CA ASP A 368 19.52 -2.80 -0.77
C ASP A 368 18.50 -3.82 -1.34
N PRO A 369 17.19 -3.68 -1.12
CA PRO A 369 16.55 -2.64 -0.30
C PRO A 369 16.93 -2.74 1.20
N PRO A 370 16.72 -1.67 1.99
CA PRO A 370 16.94 -1.71 3.43
C PRO A 370 15.98 -2.68 4.13
N LEU A 371 16.39 -3.20 5.29
CA LEU A 371 15.53 -3.96 6.19
C LEU A 371 14.45 -3.03 6.78
N SER A 372 13.25 -3.59 6.99
CA SER A 372 12.16 -2.87 7.67
C SER A 372 12.58 -2.41 9.08
N PRO A 373 12.26 -1.18 9.51
CA PRO A 373 12.41 -0.76 10.90
C PRO A 373 11.62 -1.62 11.90
N GLY A 374 10.68 -2.44 11.42
CA GLY A 374 9.85 -3.36 12.20
C GLY A 374 10.46 -4.74 12.51
N ILE A 375 11.68 -5.07 12.02
CA ILE A 375 12.32 -6.38 12.31
C ILE A 375 12.36 -6.72 13.80
N LEU A 376 12.11 -7.98 14.14
CA LEU A 376 12.03 -8.47 15.52
C LEU A 376 13.40 -8.82 16.11
N GLY A 377 14.31 -9.30 15.27
CA GLY A 377 15.68 -9.66 15.60
C GLY A 377 16.65 -9.31 14.47
N LEU A 378 17.93 -9.62 14.68
CA LEU A 378 18.95 -9.57 13.63
C LEU A 378 20.16 -10.45 13.96
N PHE A 379 20.41 -11.45 13.12
CA PHE A 379 21.70 -12.10 12.96
C PHE A 379 22.66 -11.20 12.19
N ARG A 380 23.75 -10.76 12.84
CA ARG A 380 24.87 -10.06 12.19
C ARG A 380 26.06 -11.03 12.07
N PRO A 381 26.55 -11.34 10.85
CA PRO A 381 27.76 -12.17 10.68
C PRO A 381 28.99 -11.49 11.32
N PRO A 382 30.08 -12.24 11.59
CA PRO A 382 31.33 -11.62 12.03
C PRO A 382 31.89 -10.72 10.92
N PRO A 383 32.48 -9.55 11.25
CA PRO A 383 33.01 -8.64 10.25
C PRO A 383 34.14 -9.29 9.44
N GLU A 384 34.12 -9.14 8.11
CA GLU A 384 35.06 -9.78 7.18
C GLU A 384 36.53 -9.47 7.48
N ASN A 385 36.81 -8.26 7.97
CA ASN A 385 38.14 -7.78 8.37
C ASN A 385 38.40 -7.92 9.88
N GLY A 386 37.63 -8.75 10.58
CA GLY A 386 37.78 -9.03 12.01
C GLY A 386 38.99 -9.92 12.33
N SER A 387 39.33 -10.02 13.61
CA SER A 387 40.22 -11.10 14.07
C SER A 387 39.51 -12.45 13.98
N SER A 388 40.26 -13.56 13.99
CA SER A 388 39.70 -14.92 14.03
C SER A 388 38.89 -15.24 15.30
N GLU A 389 38.82 -14.32 16.27
CA GLU A 389 38.00 -14.41 17.48
C GLU A 389 36.68 -13.62 17.37
N SER A 390 36.46 -12.94 16.24
CA SER A 390 35.24 -12.15 16.00
C SER A 390 34.03 -13.06 15.92
N ARG A 391 33.17 -13.00 16.94
CA ARG A 391 31.92 -13.77 17.00
C ARG A 391 30.81 -13.06 16.22
N PRO A 392 29.90 -13.80 15.53
CA PRO A 392 28.64 -13.23 15.05
C PRO A 392 27.82 -12.66 16.22
N THR A 393 26.86 -11.80 15.92
CA THR A 393 25.92 -11.23 16.90
C THR A 393 24.50 -11.70 16.60
N ILE A 394 23.69 -11.94 17.63
CA ILE A 394 22.24 -12.10 17.54
C ILE A 394 21.61 -11.02 18.42
N LEU A 395 20.76 -10.19 17.82
CA LEU A 395 20.02 -9.12 18.48
C LEU A 395 18.53 -9.47 18.56
N LEU A 396 17.87 -9.03 19.63
CA LEU A 396 16.41 -8.93 19.72
C LEU A 396 16.01 -7.48 19.98
N TYR A 397 14.96 -7.01 19.31
CA TYR A 397 14.50 -5.63 19.39
C TYR A 397 13.25 -5.50 20.27
N ARG A 398 13.46 -5.12 21.54
CA ARG A 398 12.45 -5.12 22.61
C ARG A 398 11.17 -4.39 22.22
N ARG A 399 11.26 -3.18 21.64
CA ARG A 399 10.06 -2.38 21.33
C ARG A 399 9.27 -2.98 20.17
N ASN A 400 9.93 -3.62 19.20
CA ASN A 400 9.27 -4.31 18.09
C ASN A 400 8.58 -5.59 18.55
N LEU A 401 9.28 -6.44 19.32
CA LEU A 401 8.72 -7.65 19.94
C LEU A 401 7.56 -7.35 20.90
N ALA A 402 7.65 -6.26 21.68
CA ALA A 402 6.54 -5.82 22.54
C ALA A 402 5.35 -5.23 21.76
N ARG A 403 5.56 -4.76 20.52
CA ARG A 403 4.50 -4.24 19.64
C ARG A 403 3.78 -5.35 18.88
N ALA A 404 4.49 -6.43 18.53
CA ALA A 404 3.95 -7.64 17.91
C ALA A 404 3.09 -8.51 18.85
N ALA A 405 2.98 -8.17 20.13
CA ALA A 405 2.28 -8.96 21.14
C ALA A 405 1.26 -8.14 21.96
N HIS A 406 0.05 -8.69 22.10
CA HIS A 406 -1.01 -8.15 22.95
C HIS A 406 -1.13 -8.91 24.30
N SER A 407 -0.43 -10.04 24.46
CA SER A 407 -0.34 -10.81 25.72
C SER A 407 1.09 -11.26 26.04
N GLU A 408 1.37 -11.63 27.31
CA GLU A 408 2.68 -12.18 27.70
C GLU A 408 2.95 -13.53 27.01
N ASP A 409 1.91 -14.35 26.79
CA ASP A 409 2.04 -15.62 26.08
C ASP A 409 2.34 -15.45 24.60
N GLU A 410 1.84 -14.38 23.96
CA GLU A 410 2.25 -13.98 22.60
C GLU A 410 3.70 -13.50 22.60
N LEU A 411 4.08 -12.60 23.53
CA LEU A 411 5.45 -12.10 23.65
C LEU A 411 6.46 -13.23 23.83
N ARG A 412 6.11 -14.28 24.59
CA ARG A 412 6.91 -15.49 24.77
C ARG A 412 7.04 -16.34 23.51
N ARG A 413 6.02 -16.40 22.65
CA ARG A 413 6.11 -17.04 21.33
C ARG A 413 7.00 -16.22 20.41
N GLU A 414 6.70 -14.94 20.24
CA GLU A 414 7.45 -14.04 19.38
C GLU A 414 8.95 -13.98 19.71
N VAL A 415 9.31 -13.89 20.99
CA VAL A 415 10.70 -13.99 21.46
C VAL A 415 11.33 -15.34 21.09
N ARG A 416 10.62 -16.45 21.31
CA ARG A 416 11.14 -17.80 21.05
C ARG A 416 11.33 -18.04 19.56
N ASP A 417 10.34 -17.71 18.75
CA ASP A 417 10.34 -17.97 17.31
C ASP A 417 11.43 -17.13 16.63
N THR A 418 11.57 -15.85 17.03
CA THR A 418 12.69 -14.99 16.59
C THR A 418 14.05 -15.57 17.00
N LEU A 419 14.20 -16.07 18.24
CA LEU A 419 15.44 -16.74 18.67
C LEU A 419 15.77 -18.00 17.86
N MET A 420 14.76 -18.77 17.44
CA MET A 420 14.93 -19.93 16.57
C MET A 420 15.36 -19.50 15.14
N HIS A 421 14.74 -18.44 14.61
CA HIS A 421 15.00 -17.85 13.29
C HIS A 421 16.45 -17.35 13.17
N GLU A 422 16.91 -16.48 14.07
CA GLU A 422 18.28 -15.93 14.04
C GLU A 422 19.37 -16.99 14.32
N VAL A 423 19.06 -18.03 15.09
CA VAL A 423 19.99 -19.16 15.29
C VAL A 423 20.05 -20.08 14.06
N GLY A 424 18.97 -20.15 13.25
CA GLY A 424 18.99 -20.81 11.95
C GLY A 424 19.89 -20.09 10.94
N HIS A 425 19.79 -18.76 10.82
CA HIS A 425 20.75 -17.97 10.03
C HIS A 425 22.21 -18.18 10.48
N LEU A 426 22.46 -18.27 11.80
CA LEU A 426 23.77 -18.63 12.36
C LEU A 426 24.22 -20.06 11.98
N ASN A 427 23.30 -20.97 11.68
CA ASN A 427 23.61 -22.31 11.14
C ASN A 427 23.83 -22.32 9.61
N GLY A 428 23.52 -21.22 8.91
CA GLY A 428 23.54 -21.12 7.45
C GLY A 428 22.20 -21.47 6.79
N GLU A 429 21.09 -21.44 7.52
CA GLU A 429 19.74 -21.63 6.99
C GLU A 429 19.22 -20.33 6.37
N ASP A 430 18.55 -20.45 5.22
CA ASP A 430 17.88 -19.35 4.52
C ASP A 430 16.41 -19.19 4.96
N ASP A 431 15.79 -18.08 4.56
CA ASP A 431 14.41 -17.75 4.92
C ASP A 431 13.39 -18.79 4.43
N GLU A 432 13.68 -19.56 3.38
CA GLU A 432 12.78 -20.59 2.84
C GLU A 432 12.81 -21.84 3.73
N GLN A 433 14.01 -22.27 4.10
CA GLN A 433 14.24 -23.35 5.08
C GLN A 433 13.64 -23.02 6.46
N LEU A 434 13.66 -21.75 6.86
CA LEU A 434 13.03 -21.28 8.10
C LEU A 434 11.49 -21.28 8.01
N ARG A 435 10.91 -20.78 6.92
CA ARG A 435 9.44 -20.81 6.70
C ARG A 435 8.89 -22.23 6.64
N ASP A 436 9.60 -23.18 6.01
CA ASP A 436 9.23 -24.61 5.98
C ASP A 436 9.19 -25.24 7.39
N ARG A 437 9.87 -24.65 8.37
CA ARG A 437 9.83 -25.04 9.78
C ARG A 437 8.76 -24.29 10.60
N GLY A 438 8.06 -23.33 10.00
CA GLY A 438 7.08 -22.46 10.66
C GLY A 438 7.70 -21.34 11.50
N LEU A 439 8.85 -20.80 11.08
CA LEU A 439 9.62 -19.74 11.75
C LEU A 439 9.70 -18.45 10.93
#